data_AF-A0A6V6Z1U2-F1
#
_entry.id   AF-A0A6V6Z1U2-F1
#
_cell.length_a   1.000
_cell.length_b   1.000
_cell.length_c   1.000
_cell.angle_alpha   90.00
_cell.angle_beta   90.00
_cell.angle_gamma   90.00
#
_symmetry.space_group_name_H-M   'P 1'
#
loop_
_entity.id
_entity.type
_entity.pdbx_description
1 polymer ?
#
loop_
_entity_poly.entity_id
_entity_poly.type
_entity_poly.pdbx_seq_one_letter_code
_entity_poly.pdbx_strand_id
1 'polypeptide(L)'
;MKKIKVHIVFTIMVFMFSCQKESTQDDAISATTLQKESWLTAKLDAKFASSQKQVAAYLFSTEEMKALVETPNIEEVHFVLGYADNTIRIEVIGVDKSGDDLGSVKSTILKELNLTKLNELSISKTNKRTSLLTKHLLLPKDASVWIEAWQKKLNTVSDLDEITSYEGNRFRYFSLESEIIEAMVAKNNKNIGVFLGLNSKGKVTTILIGLDQNNVIKTTTLTSKEAEDVYDGTRPCPPCVESE
;
A
#
# COMPACT_ATOMS: atom_id res chain seq x y z
N MET A 1 -61.79 -8.64 -62.66
CA MET A 1 -62.02 -8.64 -61.19
C MET A 1 -61.14 -9.70 -60.54
N LYS A 2 -60.04 -9.32 -59.88
CA LYS A 2 -59.23 -10.22 -59.04
C LYS A 2 -58.45 -9.42 -57.99
N LYS A 3 -58.91 -9.57 -56.75
CA LYS A 3 -58.31 -9.51 -55.40
C LYS A 3 -57.16 -8.52 -55.10
N ILE A 4 -57.49 -7.63 -54.17
CA ILE A 4 -56.65 -6.78 -53.32
C ILE A 4 -55.61 -7.60 -52.53
N LYS A 5 -54.37 -7.11 -52.46
CA LYS A 5 -53.50 -7.24 -51.27
C LYS A 5 -52.71 -5.94 -51.10
N VAL A 6 -53.06 -5.15 -50.09
CA VAL A 6 -52.29 -4.00 -49.62
C VAL A 6 -51.20 -4.52 -48.70
N HIS A 7 -49.95 -4.15 -48.95
CA HIS A 7 -48.81 -4.45 -48.08
C HIS A 7 -48.34 -3.15 -47.45
N ILE A 8 -48.64 -2.99 -46.16
CA ILE A 8 -48.11 -1.93 -45.30
C ILE A 8 -46.68 -2.35 -44.94
N VAL A 9 -45.69 -1.62 -45.44
CA VAL A 9 -44.30 -1.75 -45.02
C VAL A 9 -44.00 -0.61 -44.06
N PHE A 10 -43.78 -0.96 -42.80
CA PHE A 10 -43.37 -0.06 -41.72
C PHE A 10 -41.84 0.11 -41.82
N THR A 11 -41.37 1.24 -42.35
CA THR A 11 -39.93 1.55 -42.38
C THR A 11 -39.53 2.17 -41.05
N ILE A 12 -38.88 1.38 -40.20
CA ILE A 12 -38.28 1.81 -38.94
C ILE A 12 -37.08 2.73 -39.26
N MET A 13 -37.16 3.97 -38.79
CA MET A 13 -36.10 4.95 -38.80
C MET A 13 -35.07 4.57 -37.73
N VAL A 14 -33.97 3.93 -38.12
CA VAL A 14 -32.83 3.67 -37.23
C VAL A 14 -32.07 4.98 -37.05
N PHE A 15 -32.35 5.67 -35.94
CA PHE A 15 -31.46 6.70 -35.42
C PHE A 15 -30.15 6.02 -34.99
N MET A 16 -29.10 6.18 -35.79
CA MET A 16 -27.73 5.96 -35.34
C MET A 16 -27.38 7.06 -34.34
N PHE A 17 -27.74 6.87 -33.08
CA PHE A 17 -27.03 7.50 -31.98
C PHE A 17 -25.69 6.78 -31.86
N SER A 18 -24.65 7.34 -32.48
CA SER A 18 -23.28 7.09 -32.05
C SER A 18 -23.13 7.67 -30.64
N CYS A 19 -23.53 6.89 -29.63
CA CYS A 19 -22.94 6.99 -28.30
C CYS A 19 -21.46 6.63 -28.48
N GLN A 20 -20.66 7.66 -28.73
CA GLN A 20 -19.22 7.60 -28.56
C GLN A 20 -19.00 7.41 -27.05
N LYS A 21 -18.89 6.13 -26.66
CA LYS A 21 -18.73 5.72 -25.26
C LYS A 21 -17.41 6.29 -24.76
N GLU A 22 -17.49 7.10 -23.72
CA GLU A 22 -16.38 7.62 -22.95
C GLU A 22 -15.41 6.48 -22.59
N SER A 23 -14.20 6.56 -23.13
CA SER A 23 -13.06 5.76 -22.69
C SER A 23 -12.24 6.60 -21.73
N THR A 24 -12.35 6.35 -20.42
CA THR A 24 -11.32 6.58 -19.38
C THR A 24 -11.91 6.38 -17.98
N GLN A 25 -12.21 5.12 -17.59
CA GLN A 25 -12.27 4.76 -16.16
C GLN A 25 -12.18 3.25 -15.92
N ASP A 26 -12.69 2.43 -16.85
CA ASP A 26 -12.74 0.96 -16.68
C ASP A 26 -11.36 0.27 -16.76
N ASP A 27 -10.41 0.80 -17.54
CA ASP A 27 -9.11 0.16 -17.74
C ASP A 27 -8.20 0.22 -16.50
N ALA A 28 -8.34 1.27 -15.68
CA ALA A 28 -7.54 1.43 -14.46
C ALA A 28 -8.06 0.54 -13.31
N ILE A 29 -9.37 0.34 -13.24
CA ILE A 29 -10.03 -0.50 -12.22
C ILE A 29 -9.72 -1.97 -12.50
N SER A 30 -9.70 -2.41 -13.76
CA SER A 30 -9.35 -3.79 -14.13
C SER A 30 -7.90 -4.13 -13.81
N ALA A 31 -6.95 -3.26 -14.18
CA ALA A 31 -5.52 -3.51 -13.96
C ALA A 31 -5.13 -3.58 -12.47
N THR A 32 -5.75 -2.75 -11.63
CA THR A 32 -5.49 -2.73 -10.18
C THR A 32 -6.05 -3.98 -9.51
N THR A 33 -7.27 -4.41 -9.84
CA THR A 33 -7.86 -5.65 -9.32
C THR A 33 -7.04 -6.88 -9.76
N LEU A 34 -6.62 -6.93 -11.03
CA LEU A 34 -5.77 -8.00 -11.55
C LEU A 34 -4.42 -8.09 -10.81
N GLN A 35 -3.79 -6.97 -10.47
CA GLN A 35 -2.54 -6.97 -9.71
C GLN A 35 -2.74 -7.49 -8.28
N LYS A 36 -3.87 -7.17 -7.65
CA LYS A 36 -4.25 -7.64 -6.30
C LYS A 36 -4.51 -9.15 -6.30
N GLU A 37 -5.26 -9.65 -7.26
CA GLU A 37 -5.49 -11.09 -7.44
C GLU A 37 -4.18 -11.83 -7.76
N SER A 38 -3.33 -11.25 -8.62
CA SER A 38 -2.02 -11.80 -8.97
C SER A 38 -1.14 -11.99 -7.74
N TRP A 39 -1.24 -11.10 -6.75
CA TRP A 39 -0.51 -11.26 -5.49
C TRP A 39 -0.97 -12.47 -4.70
N LEU A 40 -2.26 -12.77 -4.61
CA LEU A 40 -2.73 -13.90 -3.81
C LEU A 40 -2.29 -15.25 -4.38
N THR A 41 -2.11 -15.33 -5.69
CA THR A 41 -1.70 -16.56 -6.40
C THR A 41 -0.22 -16.57 -6.81
N ALA A 42 0.54 -15.51 -6.53
CA ALA A 42 1.93 -15.39 -6.97
C ALA A 42 2.81 -16.51 -6.40
N LYS A 43 3.76 -16.99 -7.19
CA LYS A 43 4.80 -17.91 -6.71
C LYS A 43 5.92 -17.11 -6.06
N LEU A 44 6.14 -17.33 -4.76
CA LEU A 44 7.21 -16.67 -4.01
C LEU A 44 8.52 -17.46 -4.15
N ASP A 45 9.01 -17.58 -5.38
CA ASP A 45 10.19 -18.36 -5.74
C ASP A 45 11.49 -17.52 -5.75
N ALA A 46 12.58 -18.10 -6.26
CA ALA A 46 13.88 -17.43 -6.35
C ALA A 46 13.86 -16.17 -7.25
N LYS A 47 12.97 -16.10 -8.25
CA LYS A 47 12.83 -14.90 -9.09
C LYS A 47 12.15 -13.79 -8.31
N PHE A 48 11.06 -14.11 -7.62
CA PHE A 48 10.43 -13.17 -6.69
C PHE A 48 11.45 -12.64 -5.68
N ALA A 49 12.16 -13.55 -5.00
CA ALA A 49 13.11 -13.16 -3.97
C ALA A 49 14.25 -12.28 -4.53
N SER A 50 14.73 -12.58 -5.74
CA SER A 50 15.80 -11.79 -6.38
C SER A 50 15.33 -10.39 -6.78
N SER A 51 14.12 -10.25 -7.33
CA SER A 51 13.54 -8.95 -7.67
C SER A 51 13.18 -8.16 -6.40
N GLN A 52 12.57 -8.80 -5.42
CA GLN A 52 12.10 -8.15 -4.20
C GLN A 52 13.24 -7.60 -3.33
N LYS A 53 14.44 -8.22 -3.36
CA LYS A 53 15.66 -7.68 -2.71
C LYS A 53 16.07 -6.32 -3.24
N GLN A 54 15.72 -6.02 -4.50
CA GLN A 54 16.01 -4.73 -5.10
C GLN A 54 15.00 -3.66 -4.66
N VAL A 55 14.04 -3.97 -3.80
CA VAL A 55 13.11 -3.00 -3.25
C VAL A 55 13.55 -2.63 -1.85
N ALA A 56 14.00 -1.39 -1.69
CA ALA A 56 14.24 -0.80 -0.39
C ALA A 56 12.92 -0.34 0.25
N ALA A 57 12.08 0.37 -0.49
CA ALA A 57 10.81 0.91 0.00
C ALA A 57 9.80 1.15 -1.12
N TYR A 58 8.54 1.37 -0.72
CA TYR A 58 7.46 1.90 -1.53
C TYR A 58 7.23 3.36 -1.14
N LEU A 59 7.43 4.27 -2.10
CA LEU A 59 7.34 5.71 -1.87
C LEU A 59 5.95 6.22 -2.21
N PHE A 60 5.40 7.00 -1.30
CA PHE A 60 4.18 7.76 -1.48
C PHE A 60 4.49 9.24 -1.32
N SER A 61 4.01 10.07 -2.24
CA SER A 61 4.12 11.52 -2.12
C SER A 61 3.35 11.98 -0.88
N THR A 62 3.97 12.81 -0.04
CA THR A 62 3.27 13.41 1.11
C THR A 62 2.07 14.25 0.67
N GLU A 63 2.13 14.87 -0.52
CA GLU A 63 1.03 15.65 -1.08
C GLU A 63 -0.18 14.78 -1.45
N GLU A 64 0.04 13.64 -2.11
CA GLU A 64 -1.03 12.72 -2.50
C GLU A 64 -1.63 12.03 -1.28
N MET A 65 -0.79 11.61 -0.32
CA MET A 65 -1.25 11.02 0.94
C MET A 65 -2.04 12.03 1.78
N LYS A 66 -1.64 13.30 1.76
CA LYS A 66 -2.38 14.38 2.42
C LYS A 66 -3.75 14.57 1.79
N ALA A 67 -3.81 14.68 0.46
CA ALA A 67 -5.07 14.78 -0.25
C ALA A 67 -6.00 13.59 0.03
N LEU A 68 -5.43 12.38 0.16
CA LEU A 68 -6.18 11.20 0.55
C LEU A 68 -6.79 11.39 1.95
N VAL A 69 -6.00 11.61 3.00
CA VAL A 69 -6.54 11.67 4.39
C VAL A 69 -7.37 12.91 4.69
N GLU A 70 -7.27 13.97 3.90
CA GLU A 70 -8.19 15.12 3.97
C GLU A 70 -9.56 14.84 3.34
N THR A 71 -9.74 13.70 2.67
CA THR A 71 -11.04 13.26 2.15
C THR A 71 -11.97 12.91 3.32
N PRO A 72 -13.18 13.48 3.39
CA PRO A 72 -14.09 13.25 4.51
C PRO A 72 -14.44 11.77 4.73
N ASN A 73 -14.58 11.38 5.99
CA ASN A 73 -15.02 10.06 6.45
C ASN A 73 -14.03 8.91 6.29
N ILE A 74 -12.76 9.17 5.92
CA ILE A 74 -11.73 8.12 5.99
C ILE A 74 -11.39 7.83 7.45
N GLU A 75 -11.61 6.59 7.87
CA GLU A 75 -11.25 6.10 9.21
C GLU A 75 -9.93 5.32 9.20
N GLU A 76 -9.72 4.50 8.19
CA GLU A 76 -8.52 3.69 8.02
C GLU A 76 -7.92 3.87 6.63
N VAL A 77 -6.62 3.57 6.53
CA VAL A 77 -5.94 3.38 5.26
C VAL A 77 -5.50 1.93 5.14
N HIS A 78 -5.68 1.37 3.95
CA HIS A 78 -5.27 0.02 3.59
C HIS A 78 -4.07 0.07 2.65
N PHE A 79 -2.93 -0.50 3.06
CA PHE A 79 -1.81 -0.76 2.16
C PHE A 79 -2.07 -2.09 1.44
N VAL A 80 -2.73 -2.01 0.30
CA VAL A 80 -3.15 -3.17 -0.48
C VAL A 80 -1.98 -3.73 -1.29
N LEU A 81 -1.75 -5.03 -1.14
CA LEU A 81 -0.67 -5.74 -1.80
C LEU A 81 -1.11 -6.21 -3.19
N GLY A 82 -0.31 -5.86 -4.18
CA GLY A 82 -0.39 -6.37 -5.55
C GLY A 82 0.92 -7.03 -5.98
N TYR A 83 0.95 -7.61 -7.17
CA TYR A 83 2.13 -8.28 -7.70
C TYR A 83 2.31 -8.00 -9.19
N ALA A 84 3.48 -7.49 -9.55
CA ALA A 84 3.90 -7.28 -10.93
C ALA A 84 5.43 -7.33 -11.03
N ASP A 85 5.95 -7.84 -12.15
CA ASP A 85 7.40 -7.92 -12.41
C ASP A 85 8.20 -8.67 -11.33
N ASN A 86 7.60 -9.75 -10.82
CA ASN A 86 8.14 -10.54 -9.71
C ASN A 86 8.39 -9.75 -8.42
N THR A 87 7.65 -8.66 -8.24
CA THR A 87 7.80 -7.77 -7.10
C THR A 87 6.42 -7.46 -6.52
N ILE A 88 6.35 -7.31 -5.19
CA ILE A 88 5.18 -6.75 -4.54
C ILE A 88 4.98 -5.31 -5.05
N ARG A 89 3.72 -4.92 -5.23
CA ARG A 89 3.27 -3.55 -5.46
C ARG A 89 2.41 -3.14 -4.27
N ILE A 90 2.44 -1.87 -3.89
CA ILE A 90 1.58 -1.36 -2.81
C ILE A 90 0.79 -0.16 -3.32
N GLU A 91 -0.51 -0.21 -3.11
CA GLU A 91 -1.44 0.91 -3.27
C GLU A 91 -2.04 1.22 -1.89
N VAL A 92 -2.13 2.50 -1.54
CA VAL A 92 -2.87 2.93 -0.34
C VAL A 92 -4.29 3.26 -0.75
N ILE A 93 -5.27 2.73 -0.02
CA ILE A 93 -6.69 3.04 -0.20
C ILE A 93 -7.22 3.62 1.11
N GLY A 94 -7.87 4.78 1.06
CA GLY A 94 -8.62 5.31 2.20
C GLY A 94 -10.00 4.66 2.25
N VAL A 95 -10.39 4.17 3.42
CA VAL A 95 -11.69 3.50 3.61
C VAL A 95 -12.49 4.16 4.72
N ASP A 96 -13.81 4.12 4.58
CA ASP A 96 -14.73 4.56 5.63
C ASP A 96 -15.04 3.46 6.65
N LYS A 97 -15.89 3.79 7.63
CA LYS A 97 -16.37 2.86 8.68
C LYS A 97 -17.09 1.62 8.16
N SER A 98 -17.63 1.70 6.95
CA SER A 98 -18.35 0.61 6.28
C SER A 98 -17.40 -0.25 5.45
N GLY A 99 -16.16 0.18 5.28
CA GLY A 99 -15.15 -0.47 4.45
C GLY A 99 -15.20 -0.05 2.98
N ASP A 100 -15.94 1.01 2.65
CA ASP A 100 -16.05 1.52 1.29
C ASP A 100 -14.81 2.35 0.92
N ASP A 101 -14.29 2.13 -0.30
CA ASP A 101 -13.13 2.84 -0.83
C ASP A 101 -13.48 4.30 -1.15
N LEU A 102 -12.76 5.25 -0.54
CA LEU A 102 -12.96 6.70 -0.73
C LEU A 102 -11.85 7.39 -1.55
N GLY A 103 -10.79 6.67 -1.90
CA GLY A 103 -9.70 7.17 -2.74
C GLY A 103 -8.48 6.27 -2.67
N SER A 104 -7.53 6.43 -3.62
CA SER A 104 -6.29 5.68 -3.60
C SER A 104 -5.06 6.47 -4.05
N VAL A 105 -3.89 6.02 -3.59
CA VAL A 105 -2.56 6.54 -3.96
C VAL A 105 -1.66 5.37 -4.30
N LYS A 106 -0.99 5.43 -5.45
CA LYS A 106 -0.07 4.38 -5.91
C LYS A 106 1.35 4.66 -5.47
N SER A 107 2.08 3.61 -5.07
CA SER A 107 3.51 3.75 -4.75
C SER A 107 4.40 3.80 -5.98
N THR A 108 5.59 4.37 -5.78
CA THR A 108 6.75 4.13 -6.64
C THR A 108 7.80 3.30 -5.90
N ILE A 109 8.55 2.45 -6.60
CA ILE A 109 9.58 1.61 -5.98
C ILE A 109 10.87 2.41 -5.81
N LEU A 110 11.37 2.50 -4.57
CA LEU A 110 12.73 2.91 -4.27
C LEU A 110 13.63 1.67 -4.20
N LYS A 111 14.70 1.65 -5.00
CA LYS A 111 15.59 0.50 -5.06
C LYS A 111 16.70 0.49 -4.03
N GLU A 112 17.20 1.67 -3.68
CA GLU A 112 18.34 1.82 -2.79
C GLU A 112 18.01 2.83 -1.71
N LEU A 113 18.27 2.44 -0.46
CA LEU A 113 18.24 3.35 0.67
C LEU A 113 19.33 2.96 1.66
N ASN A 114 20.06 3.94 2.16
CA ASN A 114 20.98 3.71 3.24
C ASN A 114 20.24 3.67 4.60
N LEU A 115 19.94 2.45 5.06
CA LEU A 115 19.29 2.19 6.35
C LEU A 115 20.24 2.28 7.55
N THR A 116 21.56 2.37 7.37
CA THR A 116 22.49 2.36 8.51
C THR A 116 22.24 3.51 9.47
N LYS A 117 21.78 4.65 8.92
CA LYS A 117 21.41 5.82 9.72
C LYS A 117 20.24 5.54 10.65
N LEU A 118 19.29 4.66 10.29
CA LEU A 118 18.10 4.39 11.10
C LEU A 118 18.46 3.78 12.45
N ASN A 119 19.45 2.88 12.49
CA ASN A 119 19.95 2.23 13.70
C ASN A 119 20.60 3.20 14.70
N GLU A 120 21.08 4.35 14.23
CA GLU A 120 21.78 5.34 15.05
C GLU A 120 20.82 6.35 15.69
N LEU A 121 19.54 6.33 15.28
CA LEU A 121 18.55 7.30 15.72
C LEU A 121 17.80 6.84 16.97
N SER A 122 17.43 7.82 17.80
CA SER A 122 16.51 7.63 18.93
C SER A 122 15.16 8.28 18.66
N ILE A 123 14.16 7.89 19.42
CA ILE A 123 12.87 8.60 19.44
C ILE A 123 12.97 9.79 20.37
N SER A 124 12.42 10.93 19.93
CA SER A 124 12.27 12.10 20.79
C SER A 124 11.31 11.82 21.94
N LYS A 125 11.79 12.00 23.17
CA LYS A 125 10.99 11.83 24.41
C LYS A 125 10.12 13.04 24.74
N THR A 126 10.35 14.17 24.07
CA THR A 126 9.69 15.45 24.36
C THR A 126 8.51 15.75 23.43
N ASN A 127 8.41 15.07 22.30
CA ASN A 127 7.27 15.18 21.40
C ASN A 127 5.99 14.66 22.07
N LYS A 128 5.01 15.55 22.23
CA LYS A 128 3.67 15.15 22.66
C LYS A 128 3.00 14.34 21.55
N ARG A 129 2.50 13.17 21.90
CA ARG A 129 1.80 12.25 21.00
C ARG A 129 0.47 11.84 21.63
N THR A 130 -0.50 11.50 20.80
CA THR A 130 -1.73 10.87 21.27
C THR A 130 -1.44 9.44 21.73
N SER A 131 -2.39 8.84 22.46
CA SER A 131 -2.31 7.42 22.84
C SER A 131 -2.21 6.52 21.60
N LEU A 132 -3.01 6.84 20.57
CA LEU A 132 -3.00 6.11 19.29
C LEU A 132 -1.62 6.18 18.61
N LEU A 133 -1.05 7.38 18.44
CA LEU A 133 0.28 7.54 17.85
C LEU A 133 1.37 6.82 18.65
N THR A 134 1.24 6.78 19.99
CA THR A 134 2.20 6.07 20.85
C THR A 134 2.12 4.56 20.69
N LYS A 135 0.92 4.02 20.45
CA LYS A 135 0.70 2.58 20.23
C LYS A 135 1.40 2.06 18.96
N HIS A 136 1.45 2.89 17.93
CA HIS A 136 2.10 2.56 16.65
C HIS A 136 3.56 2.97 16.58
N LEU A 137 4.11 3.56 17.65
CA LEU A 137 5.44 4.12 17.63
C LEU A 137 6.50 3.01 17.72
N LEU A 138 7.31 2.87 16.67
CA LEU A 138 8.36 1.87 16.60
C LEU A 138 9.73 2.53 16.85
N LEU A 139 10.58 1.89 17.67
CA LEU A 139 11.95 2.35 17.84
C LEU A 139 12.71 2.25 16.50
N PRO A 140 13.46 3.28 16.06
CA PRO A 140 14.24 3.23 14.83
C PRO A 140 15.16 2.00 14.74
N LYS A 141 15.75 1.60 15.86
CA LYS A 141 16.56 0.37 15.95
C LYS A 141 15.73 -0.88 15.64
N ASP A 142 14.52 -1.00 16.19
CA ASP A 142 13.66 -2.16 15.95
C ASP A 142 13.17 -2.18 14.50
N ALA A 143 12.79 -1.01 13.97
CA ALA A 143 12.46 -0.84 12.55
C ALA A 143 13.58 -1.34 11.63
N SER A 144 14.83 -0.92 11.89
CA SER A 144 15.97 -1.38 11.09
C SER A 144 16.17 -2.90 11.19
N VAL A 145 16.09 -3.47 12.40
CA VAL A 145 16.20 -4.92 12.61
C VAL A 145 15.12 -5.67 11.82
N TRP A 146 13.88 -5.18 11.84
CA TRP A 146 12.76 -5.82 11.15
C TRP A 146 12.91 -5.73 9.62
N ILE A 147 13.34 -4.59 9.09
CA ILE A 147 13.60 -4.42 7.64
C ILE A 147 14.76 -5.32 7.19
N GLU A 148 15.85 -5.37 7.96
CA GLU A 148 16.98 -6.26 7.68
C GLU A 148 16.58 -7.74 7.74
N ALA A 149 15.69 -8.11 8.68
CA ALA A 149 15.20 -9.48 8.79
C ALA A 149 14.41 -9.89 7.54
N TRP A 150 13.58 -9.01 6.99
CA TRP A 150 12.91 -9.24 5.71
C TRP A 150 13.90 -9.44 4.56
N GLN A 151 14.89 -8.55 4.43
CA GLN A 151 15.93 -8.67 3.40
C GLN A 151 16.74 -9.97 3.53
N LYS A 152 17.07 -10.39 4.77
CA LYS A 152 17.73 -11.67 5.04
C LYS A 152 16.84 -12.85 4.66
N LYS A 153 15.54 -12.79 4.92
CA LYS A 153 14.60 -13.87 4.58
C LYS A 153 14.46 -14.06 3.08
N LEU A 154 14.53 -12.99 2.29
CA LEU A 154 14.62 -13.08 0.83
C LEU A 154 15.90 -13.79 0.36
N ASN A 155 16.96 -13.86 1.17
CA ASN A 155 18.18 -14.61 0.82
C ASN A 155 18.04 -16.12 0.94
N THR A 156 17.15 -16.63 1.79
CA THR A 156 16.99 -18.07 2.00
C THR A 156 15.94 -18.69 1.09
N VAL A 157 15.00 -17.89 0.57
CA VAL A 157 13.91 -18.33 -0.33
C VAL A 157 13.14 -19.53 0.26
N SER A 158 12.94 -19.51 1.58
CA SER A 158 12.19 -20.52 2.33
C SER A 158 11.08 -19.84 3.11
N ASP A 159 9.95 -20.53 3.27
CA ASP A 159 8.83 -20.12 4.13
C ASP A 159 8.28 -18.72 3.83
N LEU A 160 8.45 -18.23 2.58
CA LEU A 160 7.96 -16.91 2.16
C LEU A 160 6.44 -16.85 2.19
N ASP A 161 5.77 -17.95 1.84
CA ASP A 161 4.32 -18.09 1.98
C ASP A 161 3.90 -18.03 3.45
N GLU A 162 4.61 -18.71 4.34
CA GLU A 162 4.29 -18.73 5.76
C GLU A 162 4.36 -17.34 6.37
N ILE A 163 5.44 -16.60 6.13
CA ILE A 163 5.64 -15.28 6.75
C ILE A 163 4.73 -14.19 6.17
N THR A 164 4.23 -14.38 4.94
CA THR A 164 3.29 -13.47 4.26
C THR A 164 1.83 -13.89 4.44
N SER A 165 1.55 -14.89 5.27
CA SER A 165 0.22 -15.45 5.46
C SER A 165 -0.17 -15.60 6.93
N TYR A 166 -1.48 -15.64 7.16
CA TYR A 166 -2.09 -16.10 8.41
C TYR A 166 -2.99 -17.29 8.09
N GLU A 167 -2.80 -18.40 8.82
CA GLU A 167 -3.58 -19.64 8.61
C GLU A 167 -3.58 -20.12 7.14
N GLY A 168 -2.43 -20.00 6.47
CA GLY A 168 -2.27 -20.41 5.07
C GLY A 168 -2.79 -19.40 4.04
N ASN A 169 -3.48 -18.33 4.47
CA ASN A 169 -4.00 -17.30 3.59
C ASN A 169 -3.09 -16.07 3.55
N ARG A 170 -2.61 -15.71 2.35
CA ARG A 170 -1.71 -14.59 2.14
C ARG A 170 -2.38 -13.26 2.49
N PHE A 171 -1.64 -12.34 3.11
CA PHE A 171 -2.16 -11.02 3.46
C PHE A 171 -2.65 -10.28 2.21
N ARG A 172 -3.86 -9.73 2.22
CA ARG A 172 -4.38 -8.89 1.12
C ARG A 172 -3.91 -7.45 1.26
N TYR A 173 -3.97 -6.97 2.49
CA TYR A 173 -3.61 -5.63 2.85
C TYR A 173 -3.23 -5.55 4.32
N PHE A 174 -2.76 -4.38 4.67
CA PHE A 174 -2.33 -3.97 5.98
C PHE A 174 -3.17 -2.75 6.35
N SER A 175 -3.90 -2.77 7.48
CA SER A 175 -4.73 -1.64 7.92
C SER A 175 -4.07 -0.79 9.00
N LEU A 176 -4.23 0.53 8.88
CA LEU A 176 -3.75 1.55 9.81
C LEU A 176 -4.78 2.67 9.96
N GLU A 177 -4.94 3.21 11.16
CA GLU A 177 -5.79 4.38 11.40
C GLU A 177 -5.28 5.62 10.63
N SER A 178 -6.20 6.37 10.01
CA SER A 178 -5.86 7.54 9.16
C SER A 178 -5.08 8.62 9.93
N GLU A 179 -5.36 8.79 11.21
CA GLU A 179 -4.65 9.70 12.13
C GLU A 179 -3.11 9.51 12.12
N ILE A 180 -2.63 8.29 11.87
CA ILE A 180 -1.18 8.02 11.79
C ILE A 180 -0.59 8.69 10.54
N ILE A 181 -1.28 8.58 9.41
CA ILE A 181 -0.87 9.22 8.15
C ILE A 181 -0.99 10.75 8.28
N GLU A 182 -2.07 11.26 8.88
CA GLU A 182 -2.23 12.68 9.18
C GLU A 182 -1.02 13.24 9.95
N ALA A 183 -0.57 12.52 11.00
CA ALA A 183 0.60 12.90 11.77
C ALA A 183 1.90 12.88 10.97
N MET A 184 2.02 12.00 9.96
CA MET A 184 3.19 11.95 9.07
C MET A 184 3.19 13.07 8.02
N VAL A 185 2.03 13.40 7.46
CA VAL A 185 1.89 14.44 6.42
C VAL A 185 1.88 15.86 7.00
N ALA A 186 1.54 16.02 8.28
CA ALA A 186 1.67 17.29 9.00
C ALA A 186 3.14 17.69 9.24
N LYS A 187 4.07 16.75 9.11
CA LYS A 187 5.52 17.00 9.16
C LYS A 187 6.00 17.43 7.76
N ASN A 188 7.12 18.14 7.71
CA ASN A 188 7.73 18.60 6.44
C ASN A 188 8.43 17.45 5.68
N ASN A 189 7.77 16.30 5.53
CA ASN A 189 8.24 15.16 4.74
C ASN A 189 7.94 15.43 3.27
N LYS A 190 8.83 15.00 2.38
CA LYS A 190 8.53 15.02 0.95
C LYS A 190 7.81 13.74 0.53
N ASN A 191 8.28 12.62 1.06
CA ASN A 191 7.73 11.31 0.81
C ASN A 191 7.53 10.54 2.12
N ILE A 192 6.55 9.63 2.12
CA ILE A 192 6.41 8.57 3.11
C ILE A 192 6.95 7.29 2.48
N GLY A 193 8.00 6.73 3.07
CA GLY A 193 8.53 5.43 2.70
C GLY A 193 7.84 4.32 3.50
N VAL A 194 7.21 3.39 2.79
CA VAL A 194 6.67 2.15 3.35
C VAL A 194 7.67 1.03 3.09
N PHE A 195 8.19 0.46 4.17
CA PHE A 195 9.14 -0.64 4.15
C PHE A 195 8.41 -1.92 4.56
N LEU A 196 8.84 -3.05 3.99
CA LEU A 196 8.45 -4.35 4.51
C LEU A 196 9.50 -4.83 5.51
N GLY A 197 9.04 -5.31 6.65
CA GLY A 197 9.87 -5.89 7.70
C GLY A 197 9.24 -7.16 8.28
N LEU A 198 10.01 -7.91 9.08
CA LEU A 198 9.48 -9.00 9.89
C LEU A 198 9.31 -8.56 11.34
N ASN A 199 8.08 -8.59 11.84
CA ASN A 199 7.77 -8.22 13.22
C ASN A 199 8.32 -9.25 14.22
N SER A 200 8.11 -9.02 15.52
CA SER A 200 8.54 -9.92 16.60
C SER A 200 7.94 -11.34 16.54
N LYS A 201 6.87 -11.54 15.76
CA LYS A 201 6.26 -12.85 15.49
C LYS A 201 6.78 -13.51 14.21
N GLY A 202 7.76 -12.90 13.53
CA GLY A 202 8.32 -13.39 12.27
C GLY A 202 7.39 -13.23 11.06
N LYS A 203 6.33 -12.42 11.17
CA LYS A 203 5.38 -12.15 10.08
C LYS A 203 5.71 -10.84 9.39
N VAL A 204 5.44 -10.78 8.09
CA VAL A 204 5.61 -9.55 7.31
C VAL A 204 4.68 -8.46 7.85
N THR A 205 5.22 -7.26 8.00
CA THR A 205 4.53 -6.05 8.44
C THR A 205 5.04 -4.86 7.62
N THR A 206 4.30 -3.76 7.62
CA THR A 206 4.77 -2.49 7.05
C THR A 206 5.41 -1.60 8.13
N ILE A 207 6.39 -0.80 7.74
CA ILE A 207 7.05 0.18 8.59
C ILE A 207 7.06 1.50 7.82
N LEU A 208 6.55 2.57 8.42
CA LEU A 208 6.40 3.86 7.78
C LEU A 208 7.47 4.82 8.30
N ILE A 209 8.21 5.43 7.38
CA ILE A 209 9.30 6.37 7.69
C ILE A 209 9.14 7.63 6.82
N GLY A 210 9.24 8.80 7.43
CA GLY A 210 9.30 10.08 6.72
C GLY A 210 10.64 10.28 6.00
N LEU A 211 10.59 10.69 4.74
CA LEU A 211 11.75 10.91 3.88
C LEU A 211 11.80 12.34 3.34
N ASP A 212 13.01 12.86 3.17
CA ASP A 212 13.26 14.18 2.58
C ASP A 212 13.18 14.17 1.04
N GLN A 213 13.44 15.31 0.39
CA GLN A 213 13.43 15.44 -1.07
C GLN A 213 14.44 14.54 -1.80
N ASN A 214 15.45 14.03 -1.11
CA ASN A 214 16.47 13.13 -1.64
C ASN A 214 16.19 11.67 -1.26
N ASN A 215 14.99 11.39 -0.72
CA ASN A 215 14.60 10.09 -0.17
C ASN A 215 15.49 9.63 0.99
N VAL A 216 16.12 10.54 1.73
CA VAL A 216 16.92 10.21 2.92
C VAL A 216 16.01 10.22 4.15
N ILE A 217 16.26 9.29 5.08
CA ILE A 217 15.57 9.23 6.37
C ILE A 217 15.72 10.55 7.10
N LYS A 218 14.60 11.15 7.47
CA LYS A 218 14.57 12.47 8.08
C LYS A 218 14.81 12.42 9.59
N THR A 219 15.70 13.29 10.06
CA THR A 219 15.94 13.56 11.48
C THR A 219 15.18 14.82 11.91
N THR A 220 14.90 14.97 13.21
CA THR A 220 14.15 16.14 13.71
C THR A 220 14.84 17.48 13.43
N THR A 221 16.18 17.47 13.33
CA THR A 221 17.01 18.55 12.79
C THR A 221 18.24 17.98 12.07
N LEU A 222 18.91 18.77 11.23
CA LEU A 222 20.12 18.37 10.48
C LEU A 222 21.26 17.79 11.34
N THR A 223 21.30 18.11 12.64
CA THR A 223 22.32 17.64 13.60
C THR A 223 21.76 16.73 14.68
N SER A 224 20.44 16.49 14.69
CA SER A 224 19.78 15.69 15.70
C SER A 224 20.05 14.20 15.50
N LYS A 225 20.25 13.50 16.62
CA LYS A 225 20.21 12.03 16.67
C LYS A 225 18.79 11.50 16.86
N GLU A 226 17.79 12.37 16.95
CA GLU A 226 16.40 11.97 17.04
C GLU A 226 15.81 11.83 15.63
N ALA A 227 15.22 10.67 15.35
CA ALA A 227 14.44 10.45 14.14
C ALA A 227 13.13 11.25 14.20
N GLU A 228 12.58 11.61 13.04
CA GLU A 228 11.14 11.75 12.97
C GLU A 228 10.46 10.42 13.33
N ASP A 229 9.25 10.47 13.90
CA ASP A 229 8.56 9.25 14.36
C ASP A 229 8.48 8.20 13.25
N VAL A 230 8.87 6.98 13.60
CA VAL A 230 8.72 5.77 12.79
C VAL A 230 7.49 5.04 13.30
N TYR A 231 6.57 4.71 12.40
CA TYR A 231 5.35 3.99 12.77
C TYR A 231 5.39 2.58 12.24
N ASP A 232 4.97 1.62 13.05
CA ASP A 232 4.59 0.33 12.52
C ASP A 232 3.19 0.43 11.91
N GLY A 233 3.11 0.05 10.64
CA GLY A 233 1.84 -0.34 10.07
C GLY A 233 1.78 -1.85 10.26
N THR A 234 0.91 -2.42 11.05
CA THR A 234 -0.50 -2.51 10.69
C THR A 234 -1.01 -3.83 11.26
N ARG A 235 -2.32 -3.92 11.40
CA ARG A 235 -2.99 -5.21 11.55
C ARG A 235 -2.97 -5.90 10.18
N PRO A 236 -2.34 -7.08 10.03
CA PRO A 236 -2.41 -7.82 8.77
C PRO A 236 -3.84 -8.34 8.57
N CYS A 237 -4.37 -8.15 7.37
CA CYS A 237 -5.72 -8.61 7.00
C CYS A 237 -5.62 -9.70 5.92
N PRO A 238 -5.67 -10.99 6.30
CA PRO A 238 -5.86 -12.08 5.34
C PRO A 238 -7.29 -12.04 4.76
N PRO A 239 -7.56 -12.73 3.64
CA PRO A 239 -8.92 -13.02 3.18
C PRO A 239 -9.75 -13.66 4.29
N CYS A 240 -11.02 -13.29 4.41
CA CYS A 240 -11.96 -14.03 5.25
C CYS A 240 -12.03 -15.47 4.73
N VAL A 241 -11.85 -16.45 5.61
CA VAL A 241 -12.19 -17.83 5.31
C VAL A 241 -13.72 -17.88 5.32
N GLU A 242 -14.35 -17.97 4.15
CA GLU A 242 -15.74 -18.41 4.10
C GLU A 242 -15.73 -19.86 4.63
N SER A 243 -16.27 -20.05 5.84
CA SER A 243 -16.50 -21.39 6.35
C SER A 243 -17.57 -22.04 5.47
N GLU A 244 -17.16 -22.98 4.63
CA GLU A 244 -18.07 -23.90 3.93
C GLU A 244 -18.90 -24.72 4.94
#